data_AF-A0A7V9P505-F1
#
_entry.id   AF-A0A7V9P505-F1
#
_cell.length_a   1.000
_cell.length_b   1.000
_cell.length_c   1.000
_cell.angle_alpha   90.00
_cell.angle_beta   90.00
_cell.angle_gamma   90.00
#
_symmetry.space_group_name_H-M   'P 1'
#
loop_
_entity.id
_entity.type
_entity.pdbx_description
1 polymer ?
#
loop_
_entity_poly.entity_id
_entity_poly.type
_entity_poly.pdbx_seq_one_letter_code
_entity_poly.pdbx_strand_id
1 'polypeptide(L)'
;MAGDQASADPVVRQLREQISDNDLAIVEAINKRLKLVARLKEYKTSRGYEFVDPDREDWMVSYLARANRGPLTDEGLQAIFHELLELTKREVS
;
A
#
# COMPACT_ATOMS: atom_id res chain seq x y z
N MET A 1 -4.01 -24.30 -26.81
CA MET A 1 -5.28 -23.56 -26.61
C MET A 1 -5.81 -23.78 -25.20
N ALA A 2 -5.08 -23.35 -24.17
CA ALA A 2 -5.47 -23.49 -22.76
C ALA A 2 -5.91 -22.15 -22.12
N GLY A 3 -5.56 -21.01 -22.74
CA GLY A 3 -5.92 -19.67 -22.23
C GLY A 3 -7.40 -19.30 -22.33
N ASP A 4 -8.16 -19.99 -23.19
CA ASP A 4 -9.57 -19.69 -23.46
C ASP A 4 -10.52 -20.36 -22.43
N GLN A 5 -10.15 -21.55 -21.95
CA GLN A 5 -10.97 -22.33 -21.01
C GLN A 5 -11.05 -21.70 -19.61
N ALA A 6 -9.93 -21.15 -19.12
CA ALA A 6 -9.89 -20.49 -17.81
C ALA A 6 -10.71 -19.18 -17.78
N SER A 7 -10.89 -18.51 -18.92
CA SER A 7 -11.72 -17.30 -19.01
C SER A 7 -13.21 -17.62 -19.01
N ALA A 8 -13.60 -18.80 -19.53
CA ALA A 8 -14.98 -19.27 -19.54
C ALA A 8 -15.41 -19.92 -18.21
N ASP A 9 -14.47 -20.34 -17.36
CA ASP A 9 -14.73 -20.96 -16.06
C ASP A 9 -15.43 -19.97 -15.10
N PRO A 10 -16.65 -20.28 -14.61
CA PRO A 10 -17.38 -19.40 -13.71
C PRO A 10 -16.67 -19.09 -12.37
N VAL A 11 -15.93 -20.04 -11.81
CA VAL A 11 -15.21 -19.85 -10.54
C VAL A 11 -14.03 -18.91 -10.74
N VAL A 12 -13.29 -19.08 -11.84
CA VAL A 12 -12.18 -18.17 -12.19
C VAL A 12 -12.69 -16.74 -12.39
N ARG A 13 -13.83 -16.57 -13.09
CA ARG A 13 -14.44 -15.25 -13.27
C ARG A 13 -14.84 -14.62 -11.95
N GLN A 14 -15.53 -15.35 -11.08
CA GLN A 14 -15.97 -14.84 -9.78
C GLN A 14 -14.78 -14.43 -8.89
N LEU A 15 -13.69 -15.21 -8.87
CA LEU A 15 -12.50 -14.86 -8.11
C LEU A 15 -11.81 -13.60 -8.66
N ARG A 16 -11.76 -13.45 -9.99
CA ARG A 16 -11.20 -12.24 -10.62
C ARG A 16 -12.01 -10.98 -10.31
N GLU A 17 -13.33 -11.09 -10.23
CA GLU A 17 -14.20 -9.99 -9.80
C GLU A 17 -13.88 -9.58 -8.35
N GLN A 18 -13.81 -10.54 -7.43
CA GLN A 18 -13.42 -10.27 -6.04
C GLN A 18 -12.01 -9.66 -5.91
N ILE A 19 -11.04 -10.13 -6.70
CA ILE A 19 -9.69 -9.55 -6.75
C ILE A 19 -9.76 -8.11 -7.25
N SER A 20 -10.53 -7.85 -8.31
CA SER A 20 -10.66 -6.49 -8.88
C SER A 20 -11.28 -5.51 -7.87
N ASP A 21 -12.29 -5.94 -7.12
CA ASP A 21 -12.90 -5.13 -6.05
C ASP A 21 -11.89 -4.84 -4.93
N ASN A 22 -11.10 -5.84 -4.54
CA ASN A 22 -10.05 -5.65 -3.54
C ASN A 22 -8.93 -4.72 -4.05
N ASP A 23 -8.53 -4.85 -5.31
CA ASP A 23 -7.51 -3.99 -5.93
C ASP A 23 -7.98 -2.54 -5.98
N LEU A 24 -9.26 -2.30 -6.26
CA LEU A 24 -9.86 -0.95 -6.17
C LEU A 24 -9.76 -0.40 -4.74
N ALA A 25 -10.07 -1.20 -3.72
CA ALA A 25 -9.94 -0.80 -2.33
C ALA A 25 -8.49 -0.48 -1.94
N ILE A 26 -7.50 -1.21 -2.49
CA ILE A 26 -6.07 -0.92 -2.31
C ILE A 26 -5.73 0.45 -2.92
N VAL A 27 -6.16 0.72 -4.15
CA VAL A 27 -5.93 2.02 -4.82
C VAL A 27 -6.54 3.17 -4.02
N GLU A 28 -7.76 3.00 -3.51
CA GLU A 28 -8.42 3.99 -2.66
C GLU A 28 -7.65 4.25 -1.36
N ALA A 29 -7.15 3.19 -0.71
CA ALA A 29 -6.35 3.30 0.51
C ALA A 29 -5.02 4.04 0.25
N ILE A 30 -4.35 3.75 -0.87
CA ILE A 30 -3.11 4.43 -1.29
C ILE A 30 -3.39 5.91 -1.55
N ASN A 31 -4.45 6.25 -2.29
CA ASN A 31 -4.86 7.63 -2.55
C ASN A 31 -5.16 8.39 -1.26
N LYS A 32 -5.80 7.75 -0.29
CA LYS A 32 -6.04 8.34 1.03
C LYS A 32 -4.72 8.59 1.78
N ARG A 33 -3.77 7.64 1.73
CA ARG A 33 -2.44 7.80 2.32
C ARG A 33 -1.68 8.99 1.71
N LEU A 34 -1.69 9.13 0.38
CA LEU A 34 -1.06 10.25 -0.32
C LEU A 34 -1.59 11.60 0.17
N LYS A 35 -2.92 11.77 0.25
CA LYS A 35 -3.55 13.00 0.77
C LYS A 35 -3.12 13.32 2.21
N LEU A 36 -3.02 12.31 3.06
CA LEU A 36 -2.58 12.47 4.45
C LEU A 36 -1.11 12.88 4.54
N VAL A 37 -0.25 12.25 3.75
CA VAL A 37 1.19 12.55 3.74
C VAL A 37 1.47 13.93 3.15
N ALA A 38 0.78 14.34 2.09
CA ALA A 38 0.89 15.68 1.53
C ALA A 38 0.56 16.76 2.57
N ARG A 39 -0.58 16.60 3.28
CA ARG A 39 -0.96 17.51 4.36
C ARG A 39 0.06 17.52 5.52
N LEU A 40 0.63 16.36 5.86
CA LEU A 40 1.68 16.25 6.87
C LEU A 40 2.95 16.99 6.43
N LYS A 41 3.36 16.84 5.17
CA LYS A 41 4.51 17.54 4.58
C LYS A 41 4.32 19.04 4.66
N GLU A 42 3.20 19.56 4.14
CA GLU A 42 2.87 20.99 4.18
C GLU A 42 2.99 21.56 5.60
N TYR A 43 2.43 20.84 6.59
CA TYR A 43 2.50 21.24 7.99
C TYR A 43 3.94 21.25 8.52
N LYS A 44 4.70 20.17 8.30
CA LYS A 44 6.11 20.06 8.72
C LYS A 44 6.96 21.17 8.10
N THR A 45 6.82 21.41 6.80
CA THR A 45 7.50 22.48 6.07
C THR A 45 7.15 23.86 6.63
N SER A 46 5.87 24.12 6.95
CA SER A 46 5.45 25.39 7.56
C SER A 46 6.07 25.67 8.94
N ARG A 47 6.60 24.62 9.60
CA ARG A 47 7.25 24.68 10.91
C ARG A 47 8.77 24.54 10.84
N GLY A 48 9.34 24.36 9.64
CA GLY A 48 10.77 24.09 9.45
C GLY A 48 11.22 22.70 9.93
N TYR A 49 10.30 21.74 10.01
CA TYR A 49 10.62 20.36 10.37
C TYR A 49 11.02 19.54 9.15
N GLU A 50 11.92 18.57 9.38
CA GLU A 50 12.28 17.57 8.38
C GLU A 50 11.08 16.72 7.98
N PHE A 51 10.90 16.58 6.67
CA PHE A 51 9.79 15.81 6.12
C PHE A 51 9.97 14.30 6.37
N VAL A 52 11.17 13.79 6.08
CA VAL A 52 11.55 12.38 6.21
C VAL A 52 12.01 12.10 7.64
N ASP A 53 11.56 10.96 8.18
CA ASP A 53 11.88 10.50 9.53
C ASP A 53 12.08 8.97 9.49
N PRO A 54 13.34 8.49 9.33
CA PRO A 54 13.62 7.06 9.16
C PRO A 54 13.16 6.21 10.34
N ASP A 55 13.36 6.69 11.57
CA ASP A 55 12.92 5.97 12.78
C ASP A 55 11.40 5.79 12.81
N ARG A 56 10.66 6.80 12.33
CA ARG A 56 9.20 6.71 12.19
C ARG A 56 8.77 5.72 11.11
N GLU A 57 9.49 5.66 10.00
CA GLU A 57 9.23 4.71 8.90
C GLU A 57 9.46 3.26 9.39
N ASP A 58 10.59 2.99 10.04
CA ASP A 58 10.93 1.68 10.60
C ASP A 58 9.93 1.21 11.67
N TRP A 59 9.54 2.13 12.56
CA TRP A 59 8.50 1.84 13.56
C TRP A 59 7.18 1.47 12.91
N MET A 60 6.78 2.17 11.84
CA MET A 60 5.51 1.93 11.15
C MET A 60 5.49 0.52 10.54
N VAL A 61 6.56 0.14 9.83
CA VAL A 61 6.67 -1.19 9.21
C VAL A 61 6.65 -2.28 10.29
N SER A 62 7.43 -2.10 11.36
CA SER A 62 7.47 -3.04 12.50
C SER A 62 6.13 -3.16 13.23
N TYR A 63 5.38 -2.06 13.34
CA TYR A 63 4.04 -2.08 13.92
C TYR A 63 3.05 -2.85 13.04
N LEU A 64 3.08 -2.63 11.73
CA LEU A 64 2.21 -3.31 10.77
C LEU A 64 2.50 -4.80 10.68
N ALA A 65 3.78 -5.21 10.69
CA ALA A 65 4.19 -6.61 10.77
C ALA A 65 3.55 -7.33 11.97
N ARG A 66 3.66 -6.73 13.17
CA ARG A 66 3.05 -7.28 14.39
C ARG A 66 1.52 -7.28 14.39
N ALA A 67 0.90 -6.35 13.67
CA ALA A 67 -0.55 -6.24 13.56
C ALA A 67 -1.15 -7.17 12.49
N ASN A 68 -0.33 -7.70 11.59
CA ASN A 68 -0.76 -8.58 10.52
C ASN A 68 -1.22 -9.94 11.08
N ARG A 69 -2.51 -10.23 10.91
CA ARG A 69 -3.13 -11.53 11.27
C ARG A 69 -3.49 -12.36 10.03
N GLY A 70 -3.11 -11.88 8.85
CA GLY A 70 -3.37 -12.52 7.56
C GLY A 70 -2.19 -13.40 7.10
N PRO A 71 -2.29 -13.97 5.89
CA PRO A 71 -1.29 -14.89 5.35
C PRO A 71 -0.03 -14.18 4.79
N LEU A 72 0.01 -12.85 4.81
CA LEU A 72 1.18 -12.08 4.35
C LEU A 72 2.38 -12.35 5.27
N THR A 73 3.56 -12.62 4.71
CA THR A 73 4.76 -12.82 5.52
C THR A 73 5.35 -11.48 5.95
N ASP A 74 6.20 -11.50 6.99
CA ASP A 74 6.89 -10.29 7.46
C ASP A 74 7.76 -9.68 6.35
N GLU A 75 8.46 -10.51 5.57
CA GLU A 75 9.28 -10.05 4.44
C GLU A 75 8.42 -9.42 3.33
N GLY A 76 7.27 -10.04 3.02
CA GLY A 76 6.34 -9.50 2.03
C GLY A 76 5.74 -8.16 2.46
N LEU A 77 5.41 -8.02 3.74
CA LEU A 77 4.92 -6.77 4.32
C LEU A 77 6.01 -5.68 4.28
N GLN A 78 7.23 -6.00 4.69
CA GLN A 78 8.36 -5.07 4.61
C GLN A 78 8.58 -4.58 3.18
N ALA A 79 8.62 -5.50 2.21
CA ALA A 79 8.83 -5.17 0.80
C ALA A 79 7.77 -4.20 0.28
N ILE A 80 6.48 -4.50 0.48
CA ILE A 80 5.42 -3.65 -0.07
C ILE A 80 5.32 -2.30 0.64
N PHE A 81 5.57 -2.23 1.95
CA PHE A 81 5.50 -0.95 2.67
C PHE A 81 6.71 -0.05 2.45
N HIS A 82 7.90 -0.60 2.21
CA HIS A 82 9.04 0.21 1.76
C HIS A 82 8.78 0.83 0.39
N GLU A 83 8.28 0.05 -0.58
CA GLU A 83 7.92 0.60 -1.89
C GLU A 83 6.80 1.64 -1.81
N LEU A 84 5.79 1.41 -0.95
CA LEU A 84 4.72 2.38 -0.72
C LEU A 84 5.24 3.69 -0.10
N LEU A 85 6.21 3.61 0.83
CA LEU A 85 6.86 4.78 1.42
C LEU A 85 7.61 5.57 0.36
N GLU A 86 8.45 4.90 -0.43
CA GLU A 86 9.21 5.53 -1.52
C GLU A 86 8.31 6.15 -2.57
N LEU A 87 7.27 5.44 -3.01
CA LEU A 87 6.26 5.96 -3.93
C LEU A 87 5.59 7.21 -3.36
N THR A 88 5.14 7.14 -2.11
CA THR A 88 4.45 8.28 -1.50
C THR A 88 5.37 9.50 -1.40
N LYS A 89 6.64 9.30 -1.02
CA LYS A 89 7.63 10.39 -0.98
C LYS A 89 7.79 11.04 -2.35
N ARG A 90 7.90 10.25 -3.44
CA ARG A 90 7.98 10.78 -4.81
C ARG A 90 6.73 11.55 -5.24
N GLU A 91 5.54 11.01 -4.98
CA GLU A 91 4.27 11.62 -5.42
C GLU A 91 3.93 12.91 -4.68
N VAL A 92 4.41 13.08 -3.43
CA VAL A 92 4.20 14.31 -2.66
C VAL A 92 5.41 15.26 -2.70
N SER A 93 6.46 14.93 -3.47
CA SER A 93 7.70 15.72 -3.58
C SER A 93 7.47 17.08 -4.22
#